data_AF-A0A812LES5-F1
#
_entry.id   AF-A0A812LES5-F1
#
_cell.length_a   1.000
_cell.length_b   1.000
_cell.length_c   1.000
_cell.angle_alpha   90.00
_cell.angle_beta   90.00
_cell.angle_gamma   90.00
#
_symmetry.space_group_name_H-M   'P 1'
#
loop_
_entity.id
_entity.type
_entity.pdbx_description
1 polymer ?
#
loop_
_entity_poly.entity_id
_entity_poly.type
_entity_poly.pdbx_seq_one_letter_code
_entity_poly.pdbx_strand_id
1 'polypeptide(L)'
;MDDLLCNGRWSKEVLSAGDAEGRVPETGDRVTLHYTCRLGDSDGALLDDSRGRNEPFSFTLGEGEVIPAWEQALCSMKCGEFAALTVHPEMAFGNAPVAGGANLVESKRVLYFELELLDAVPSAEAEVCREDLSAEERLVQATKAKEEGNTYFKAGTLEQAARSYLLALELLGFEADADPRAEEGVWSDAIRSESRKTLALACQLNLSQCMLKLEDHQAARYHAEAALLLHPKNSKAVAKRQSQA
;
A
#
# COMPACT_ATOMS: atom_id res chain seq x y z
N MET A 1 -33.59 -2.54 1.30
CA MET A 1 -33.63 -3.82 0.56
C MET A 1 -33.42 -3.41 -0.89
N ASP A 2 -32.33 -3.89 -1.49
CA ASP A 2 -31.80 -3.56 -2.83
C ASP A 2 -30.61 -2.57 -2.91
N ASP A 3 -29.59 -2.74 -2.06
CA ASP A 3 -28.21 -2.34 -2.39
C ASP A 3 -27.40 -3.57 -2.86
N LEU A 4 -28.04 -4.43 -3.66
CA LEU A 4 -27.40 -5.62 -4.22
C LEU A 4 -26.60 -5.22 -5.47
N LEU A 5 -25.29 -5.09 -5.33
CA LEU A 5 -24.40 -5.02 -6.49
C LEU A 5 -24.23 -6.45 -7.02
N CYS A 6 -24.73 -6.76 -8.22
CA CYS A 6 -24.64 -8.09 -8.80
C CYS A 6 -24.34 -8.02 -10.30
N ASN A 7 -23.36 -8.81 -10.76
CA ASN A 7 -23.06 -8.98 -12.18
C ASN A 7 -23.21 -10.44 -12.65
N GLY A 8 -23.85 -11.29 -11.83
CA GLY A 8 -24.03 -12.72 -12.08
C GLY A 8 -22.81 -13.59 -11.77
N ARG A 9 -21.62 -13.01 -11.56
CA ARG A 9 -20.41 -13.72 -11.13
C ARG A 9 -20.05 -13.46 -9.67
N TRP A 10 -20.48 -12.33 -9.14
CA TRP A 10 -20.46 -12.07 -7.71
C TRP A 10 -21.61 -11.14 -7.33
N SER A 11 -21.96 -11.13 -6.04
CA SER A 11 -22.94 -10.20 -5.48
C SER A 11 -22.53 -9.67 -4.12
N LYS A 12 -22.85 -8.40 -3.82
CA LYS A 12 -22.71 -7.77 -2.48
C LYS A 12 -24.05 -7.46 -1.85
N GLU A 13 -24.24 -7.88 -0.61
CA GLU A 13 -25.35 -7.45 0.24
C GLU A 13 -24.80 -6.68 1.44
N VAL A 14 -25.27 -5.46 1.66
CA VAL A 14 -24.89 -4.66 2.85
C VAL A 14 -25.70 -5.18 4.05
N LEU A 15 -25.01 -5.75 5.04
CA LEU A 15 -25.61 -6.27 6.27
C LEU A 15 -25.73 -5.19 7.35
N SER A 16 -24.72 -4.32 7.46
CA SER A 16 -24.74 -3.11 8.26
C SER A 16 -24.11 -1.98 7.47
N ALA A 17 -24.79 -0.83 7.41
CA ALA A 17 -24.26 0.36 6.78
C ALA A 17 -23.00 0.83 7.52
N GLY A 18 -22.04 1.37 6.76
CA GLY A 18 -20.87 2.01 7.34
C GLY A 18 -21.18 3.34 8.02
N ASP A 19 -20.17 3.92 8.62
CA ASP A 19 -20.27 5.17 9.36
C ASP A 19 -20.75 6.30 8.44
N ALA A 20 -21.52 7.24 8.99
CA ALA A 20 -22.07 8.36 8.23
C ALA A 20 -20.96 9.19 7.54
N GLU A 21 -19.84 9.36 8.25
CA GLU A 21 -18.62 10.03 7.79
C GLU A 21 -17.53 9.02 7.34
N GLY A 22 -17.88 7.73 7.22
CA GLY A 22 -16.98 6.67 6.78
C GLY A 22 -16.53 6.90 5.34
N ARG A 23 -15.21 6.92 5.15
CA ARG A 23 -14.57 7.03 3.83
C ARG A 23 -14.92 5.82 2.96
N VAL A 24 -15.08 6.04 1.67
CA VAL A 24 -15.08 4.98 0.65
C VAL A 24 -13.67 4.89 0.09
N PRO A 25 -13.00 3.72 0.10
CA PRO A 25 -11.65 3.60 -0.39
C PRO A 25 -11.57 3.76 -1.91
N GLU A 26 -10.50 4.41 -2.38
CA GLU A 26 -10.18 4.56 -3.78
C GLU A 26 -9.03 3.62 -4.20
N THR A 27 -8.85 3.40 -5.50
CA THR A 27 -7.68 2.65 -6.01
C THR A 27 -6.39 3.32 -5.53
N GLY A 28 -5.51 2.51 -4.93
CA GLY A 28 -4.31 2.96 -4.24
C GLY A 28 -4.48 3.02 -2.73
N ASP A 29 -5.69 3.17 -2.18
CA ASP A 29 -5.88 3.24 -0.72
C ASP A 29 -5.43 1.94 -0.04
N ARG A 30 -4.78 2.08 1.11
CA ARG A 30 -4.52 0.97 2.02
C ARG A 30 -5.77 0.72 2.85
N VAL A 31 -6.40 -0.41 2.61
CA VAL A 31 -7.61 -0.84 3.33
C VAL A 31 -7.25 -1.84 4.42
N THR A 32 -7.97 -1.80 5.54
CA THR A 32 -7.87 -2.77 6.62
C THR A 32 -9.25 -3.29 6.94
N LEU A 33 -9.41 -4.60 7.00
CA LEU A 33 -10.71 -5.25 7.20
C LEU A 33 -10.61 -6.51 8.05
N HIS A 34 -11.75 -6.88 8.64
CA HIS A 34 -11.99 -8.24 9.05
C HIS A 34 -12.79 -8.98 8.00
N TYR A 35 -12.50 -10.27 7.83
CA TYR A 35 -13.27 -11.16 6.99
C TYR A 35 -13.51 -12.53 7.61
N THR A 36 -14.60 -13.15 7.17
CA THR A 36 -14.91 -14.58 7.29
C THR A 36 -15.04 -15.15 5.87
N CYS A 37 -14.54 -16.37 5.62
CA CYS A 37 -14.73 -17.09 4.37
C CYS A 37 -15.36 -18.47 4.62
N ARG A 38 -16.44 -18.77 3.91
CA ARG A 38 -17.18 -20.03 3.97
C ARG A 38 -17.38 -20.64 2.59
N LEU A 39 -17.50 -21.96 2.55
CA LEU A 39 -17.78 -22.70 1.32
C LEU A 39 -19.28 -22.68 0.99
N GLY A 40 -19.66 -22.11 -0.14
CA GLY A 40 -21.04 -22.11 -0.65
C GLY A 40 -21.82 -20.87 -0.21
N ASP A 41 -22.36 -20.92 1.00
CA ASP A 41 -23.28 -19.92 1.56
C ASP A 41 -22.94 -19.58 3.03
N SER A 42 -23.81 -18.81 3.69
CA SER A 42 -23.65 -18.37 5.08
C SER A 42 -23.59 -19.52 6.09
N ASP A 43 -24.21 -20.67 5.80
CA ASP A 43 -24.20 -21.87 6.65
C ASP A 43 -23.09 -22.86 6.24
N GLY A 44 -22.32 -22.50 5.23
CA GLY A 44 -21.21 -23.26 4.68
C GLY A 44 -20.09 -23.53 5.67
N ALA A 45 -19.26 -24.53 5.35
CA ALA A 45 -18.08 -24.86 6.13
C ALA A 45 -17.13 -23.66 6.20
N LEU A 46 -16.71 -23.28 7.41
CA LEU A 46 -15.73 -22.22 7.62
C LEU A 46 -14.40 -22.64 7.02
N LEU A 47 -13.90 -21.85 6.07
CA LEU A 47 -12.61 -22.07 5.44
C LEU A 47 -11.53 -21.19 6.08
N ASP A 48 -11.88 -19.94 6.39
CA ASP A 48 -10.95 -19.01 7.01
C ASP A 48 -11.66 -17.87 7.78
N ASP A 49 -10.99 -17.31 8.79
CA ASP A 49 -11.50 -16.21 9.61
C ASP A 49 -10.36 -15.37 10.21
N SER A 50 -10.34 -14.09 9.86
CA SER A 50 -9.37 -13.12 10.41
C SER A 50 -9.55 -12.87 11.90
N ARG A 51 -10.77 -12.92 12.44
CA ARG A 51 -11.05 -12.69 13.87
C ARG A 51 -10.62 -13.87 14.72
N GLY A 52 -10.81 -15.09 14.22
CA GLY A 52 -10.27 -16.31 14.82
C GLY A 52 -8.73 -16.30 14.94
N ARG A 53 -8.04 -15.60 14.04
CA ARG A 53 -6.59 -15.36 14.12
C ARG A 53 -6.20 -14.13 14.95
N ASN A 54 -7.17 -13.32 15.35
CA ASN A 54 -6.99 -12.04 16.05
C ASN A 54 -6.07 -11.07 15.28
N GLU A 55 -6.13 -11.11 13.95
CA GLU A 55 -5.29 -10.32 13.04
C GLU A 55 -6.14 -9.79 11.87
N PRO A 56 -6.42 -8.47 11.84
CA PRO A 56 -7.03 -7.83 10.68
C PRO A 56 -6.16 -8.00 9.43
N PHE A 57 -6.81 -8.04 8.28
CA PHE A 57 -6.11 -8.14 7.01
C PHE A 57 -6.00 -6.75 6.38
N SER A 58 -4.80 -6.38 5.93
CA SER A 58 -4.56 -5.11 5.25
C SER A 58 -3.88 -5.34 3.91
N PHE A 59 -4.32 -4.60 2.89
CA PHE A 59 -3.77 -4.68 1.53
C PHE A 59 -3.99 -3.34 0.80
N THR A 60 -3.35 -3.17 -0.36
CA THR A 60 -3.54 -1.98 -1.21
C THR A 60 -4.58 -2.26 -2.28
N LEU A 61 -5.65 -1.44 -2.31
CA LEU A 61 -6.75 -1.62 -3.25
C LEU A 61 -6.31 -1.33 -4.69
N GLY A 62 -6.61 -2.25 -5.61
CA GLY A 62 -6.32 -2.14 -7.04
C GLY A 62 -4.99 -2.72 -7.51
N GLU A 63 -4.17 -3.26 -6.60
CA GLU A 63 -2.87 -3.86 -6.93
C GLU A 63 -2.94 -5.36 -7.24
N GLY A 64 -4.13 -5.98 -7.13
CA GLY A 64 -4.31 -7.40 -7.39
C GLY A 64 -3.74 -8.30 -6.29
N GLU A 65 -3.58 -7.76 -5.08
CA GLU A 65 -3.16 -8.51 -3.88
C GLU A 65 -4.27 -9.46 -3.39
N VAL A 66 -5.52 -9.20 -3.75
CA VAL A 66 -6.70 -10.00 -3.37
C VAL A 66 -7.51 -10.46 -4.57
N ILE A 67 -8.55 -11.25 -4.32
CA ILE A 67 -9.42 -11.77 -5.38
C ILE A 67 -10.20 -10.63 -6.09
N PRO A 68 -10.49 -10.76 -7.39
CA PRO A 68 -11.15 -9.70 -8.17
C PRO A 68 -12.50 -9.23 -7.61
N ALA A 69 -13.26 -10.11 -6.95
CA ALA A 69 -14.52 -9.72 -6.30
C ALA A 69 -14.30 -8.73 -5.15
N TRP A 70 -13.23 -8.89 -4.37
CA TRP A 70 -12.92 -7.98 -3.27
C TRP A 70 -12.49 -6.61 -3.79
N GLU A 71 -11.63 -6.59 -4.82
CA GLU A 71 -11.20 -5.36 -5.49
C GLU A 71 -12.39 -4.52 -5.97
N GLN A 72 -13.45 -5.15 -6.47
CA GLN A 72 -14.65 -4.45 -6.92
C GLN A 72 -15.62 -4.10 -5.78
N ALA A 73 -15.79 -5.01 -4.81
CA ALA A 73 -16.73 -4.82 -3.72
C ALA A 73 -16.32 -3.66 -2.81
N LEU A 74 -15.03 -3.58 -2.45
CA LEU A 74 -14.52 -2.62 -1.47
C LEU A 74 -14.59 -1.17 -1.98
N CYS A 75 -14.49 -0.94 -3.29
CA CYS A 75 -14.73 0.38 -3.91
C CYS A 75 -16.15 0.94 -3.67
N SER A 76 -17.08 0.12 -3.17
CA SER A 76 -18.45 0.52 -2.85
C SER A 76 -18.77 0.45 -1.35
N MET A 77 -17.81 0.05 -0.52
CA MET A 77 -17.99 -0.06 0.93
C MET A 77 -17.54 1.22 1.61
N LYS A 78 -18.27 1.65 2.65
CA LYS A 78 -17.78 2.68 3.58
C LYS A 78 -17.01 2.07 4.75
N CYS A 79 -16.06 2.79 5.33
CA CYS A 79 -15.51 2.39 6.63
C CYS A 79 -16.64 2.20 7.66
N GLY A 80 -16.53 1.14 8.46
CA GLY A 80 -17.58 0.63 9.35
C GLY A 80 -18.61 -0.27 8.68
N GLU A 81 -18.63 -0.40 7.35
CA GLU A 81 -19.61 -1.22 6.64
C GLU A 81 -19.33 -2.71 6.84
N PHE A 82 -20.39 -3.45 7.15
CA PHE A 82 -20.37 -4.91 7.17
C PHE A 82 -21.21 -5.44 6.01
N ALA A 83 -20.59 -6.21 5.11
CA ALA A 83 -21.24 -6.71 3.90
C ALA A 83 -20.94 -8.18 3.65
N ALA A 84 -21.91 -8.88 3.06
CA ALA A 84 -21.74 -10.23 2.57
C ALA A 84 -21.44 -10.23 1.07
N LEU A 85 -20.51 -11.08 0.65
CA LEU A 85 -20.22 -11.35 -0.76
C LEU A 85 -20.46 -12.81 -1.10
N THR A 86 -21.21 -13.05 -2.17
CA THR A 86 -21.28 -14.37 -2.81
C THR A 86 -20.45 -14.32 -4.08
N VAL A 87 -19.44 -15.18 -4.19
CA VAL A 87 -18.40 -15.07 -5.23
C VAL A 87 -18.26 -16.39 -5.99
N HIS A 88 -18.51 -16.37 -7.30
CA HIS A 88 -18.24 -17.53 -8.15
C HIS A 88 -16.73 -17.73 -8.37
N PRO A 89 -16.28 -18.96 -8.68
CA PRO A 89 -14.86 -19.29 -8.84
C PRO A 89 -14.09 -18.35 -9.78
N GLU A 90 -14.73 -17.86 -10.85
CA GLU A 90 -14.13 -16.95 -11.83
C GLU A 90 -13.69 -15.60 -11.22
N MET A 91 -14.37 -15.15 -10.16
CA MET A 91 -14.10 -13.89 -9.46
C MET A 91 -13.41 -14.10 -8.10
N ALA A 92 -13.08 -15.36 -7.77
CA ALA A 92 -12.28 -15.76 -6.62
C ALA A 92 -10.86 -16.12 -7.08
N PHE A 93 -10.51 -17.40 -7.03
CA PHE A 93 -9.17 -17.91 -7.34
C PHE A 93 -9.05 -18.52 -8.76
N GLY A 94 -10.12 -18.52 -9.54
CA GLY A 94 -10.15 -19.10 -10.88
C GLY A 94 -9.74 -20.58 -10.90
N ASN A 95 -8.90 -20.95 -11.86
CA ASN A 95 -8.28 -22.28 -11.95
C ASN A 95 -6.81 -22.30 -11.45
N ALA A 96 -6.33 -21.20 -10.85
CA ALA A 96 -4.93 -21.05 -10.50
C ALA A 96 -4.63 -21.61 -9.08
N PRO A 97 -3.55 -22.38 -8.89
CA PRO A 97 -3.10 -22.77 -7.57
C PRO A 97 -2.57 -21.55 -6.80
N VAL A 98 -3.11 -21.29 -5.61
CA VAL A 98 -2.66 -20.21 -4.72
C VAL A 98 -1.59 -20.76 -3.77
N ALA A 99 -0.44 -20.08 -3.70
CA ALA A 99 0.61 -20.42 -2.74
C ALA A 99 0.12 -20.16 -1.31
N GLY A 100 0.16 -21.19 -0.45
CA GLY A 100 -0.16 -21.08 0.98
C GLY A 100 -1.61 -21.36 1.39
N GLY A 101 -2.53 -21.55 0.44
CA GLY A 101 -3.97 -21.74 0.71
C GLY A 101 -4.53 -23.08 0.22
N ALA A 102 -3.82 -24.18 0.45
CA ALA A 102 -4.08 -25.50 -0.16
C ALA A 102 -5.53 -26.02 -0.02
N ASN A 103 -6.31 -25.56 0.96
CA ASN A 103 -7.70 -25.99 1.17
C ASN A 103 -8.78 -25.09 0.53
N LEU A 104 -8.46 -23.84 0.13
CA LEU A 104 -9.46 -22.89 -0.42
C LEU A 104 -9.65 -23.08 -1.94
N VAL A 105 -8.59 -23.49 -2.64
CA VAL A 105 -8.49 -23.49 -4.11
C VAL A 105 -9.18 -24.69 -4.79
N GLU A 106 -9.34 -25.82 -4.10
CA GLU A 106 -10.00 -27.00 -4.69
C GLU A 106 -11.50 -26.78 -4.95
N SER A 107 -12.05 -25.72 -4.37
CA SER A 107 -13.43 -25.31 -4.56
C SER A 107 -13.58 -24.57 -5.90
N LYS A 108 -13.82 -25.31 -6.99
CA LYS A 108 -14.58 -24.81 -8.15
C LYS A 108 -16.05 -24.51 -7.76
N ARG A 109 -16.25 -23.96 -6.58
CA ARG A 109 -17.52 -23.75 -5.89
C ARG A 109 -17.60 -22.29 -5.49
N VAL A 110 -18.83 -21.84 -5.31
CA VAL A 110 -19.12 -20.51 -4.80
C VAL A 110 -18.51 -20.37 -3.41
N LEU A 111 -17.93 -19.20 -3.14
CA LEU A 111 -17.45 -18.81 -1.82
C LEU A 111 -18.37 -17.72 -1.26
N TYR A 112 -18.62 -17.79 0.04
CA TYR A 112 -19.34 -16.78 0.78
C TYR A 112 -18.36 -16.05 1.70
N PHE A 113 -18.32 -14.73 1.60
CA PHE A 113 -17.50 -13.89 2.45
C PHE A 113 -18.37 -12.94 3.27
N GLU A 114 -17.94 -12.65 4.47
CA GLU A 114 -18.43 -11.54 5.27
C GLU A 114 -17.26 -10.59 5.49
N LEU A 115 -17.37 -9.33 5.06
CA LEU A 115 -16.33 -8.32 5.16
C LEU A 115 -16.79 -7.19 6.07
N GLU A 116 -15.95 -6.80 7.03
CA GLU A 116 -16.09 -5.58 7.83
C GLU A 116 -14.93 -4.65 7.49
N LEU A 117 -15.22 -3.56 6.76
CA LEU A 117 -14.19 -2.57 6.43
C LEU A 117 -13.91 -1.71 7.66
N LEU A 118 -12.73 -1.84 8.25
CA LEU A 118 -12.36 -1.15 9.49
C LEU A 118 -11.79 0.24 9.21
N ASP A 119 -10.90 0.33 8.23
CA ASP A 119 -10.20 1.56 7.91
C ASP A 119 -9.77 1.60 6.45
N ALA A 120 -9.67 2.82 5.93
CA ALA A 120 -9.18 3.12 4.60
C ALA A 120 -8.29 4.36 4.73
N VAL A 121 -6.99 4.15 4.60
CA VAL A 121 -6.01 5.24 4.58
C VAL A 121 -5.59 5.40 3.14
N PRO A 122 -5.60 6.62 2.58
CA PRO A 122 -5.03 6.81 1.26
C PRO A 122 -3.63 6.25 1.22
N SER A 123 -3.27 5.56 0.12
CA SER A 123 -1.84 5.39 -0.13
C SER A 123 -1.28 6.79 -0.08
N ALA A 124 -0.16 6.91 0.60
CA ALA A 124 0.42 8.21 0.83
C ALA A 124 0.80 8.90 -0.52
N GLU A 125 0.70 8.19 -1.66
CA GLU A 125 0.70 8.67 -3.06
C GLU A 125 -0.56 9.47 -3.49
N ALA A 126 -1.75 9.20 -2.93
CA ALA A 126 -3.03 9.78 -3.36
C ALA A 126 -3.41 11.09 -2.63
N GLU A 127 -2.84 11.36 -1.45
CA GLU A 127 -3.21 12.51 -0.61
C GLU A 127 -2.16 13.63 -0.55
N VAL A 128 -1.36 13.80 -1.61
CA VAL A 128 -0.44 14.95 -1.71
C VAL A 128 -0.86 15.88 -2.84
N CYS A 129 -1.84 16.74 -2.57
CA CYS A 129 -1.95 18.02 -3.28
C CYS A 129 -0.73 18.87 -2.90
N ARG A 130 0.42 18.63 -3.56
CA ARG A 130 1.69 19.34 -3.31
C ARG A 130 1.51 20.86 -3.40
N GLU A 131 0.54 21.30 -4.19
CA GLU A 131 0.32 22.70 -4.57
C GLU A 131 -0.05 23.60 -3.39
N ASP A 132 -0.58 23.06 -2.29
CA ASP A 132 -0.97 23.84 -1.10
C ASP A 132 -0.08 23.63 0.13
N LEU A 133 0.81 22.64 0.13
CA LEU A 133 1.65 22.32 1.28
C LEU A 133 2.86 23.24 1.38
N SER A 134 3.04 23.87 2.55
CA SER A 134 4.26 24.59 2.89
C SER A 134 5.48 23.66 2.95
N ALA A 135 6.68 24.23 2.84
CA ALA A 135 7.93 23.47 2.96
C ALA A 135 8.06 22.73 4.31
N GLU A 136 7.47 23.27 5.36
CA GLU A 136 7.51 22.68 6.70
C GLU A 136 6.57 21.48 6.79
N GLU A 137 5.35 21.58 6.26
CA GLU A 137 4.41 20.45 6.19
C GLU A 137 4.96 19.32 5.31
N ARG A 138 5.57 19.65 4.17
CA ARG A 138 6.25 18.66 3.32
C ARG A 138 7.35 17.90 4.06
N LEU A 139 8.15 18.58 4.89
CA LEU A 139 9.18 17.92 5.72
C LEU A 139 8.56 16.98 6.76
N VAL A 140 7.47 17.40 7.40
CA VAL A 140 6.76 16.58 8.40
C VAL A 140 6.18 15.33 7.74
N GLN A 141 5.48 15.48 6.62
CA GLN A 141 4.91 14.34 5.88
C GLN A 141 6.00 13.41 5.33
N ALA A 142 7.08 13.94 4.76
CA ALA A 142 8.19 13.12 4.29
C ALA A 142 8.86 12.34 5.42
N THR A 143 8.92 12.92 6.62
CA THR A 143 9.45 12.25 7.81
C THR A 143 8.56 11.08 8.22
N LYS A 144 7.24 11.29 8.23
CA LYS A 144 6.24 10.25 8.51
C LYS A 144 6.32 9.11 7.50
N ALA A 145 6.36 9.42 6.20
CA ALA A 145 6.50 8.43 5.14
C ALA A 145 7.79 7.60 5.27
N LYS A 146 8.93 8.23 5.60
CA LYS A 146 10.18 7.51 5.90
C LYS A 146 10.03 6.58 7.11
N GLU A 147 9.29 6.96 8.14
CA GLU A 147 9.05 6.13 9.33
C GLU A 147 8.13 4.94 9.06
N GLU A 148 7.10 5.13 8.23
CA GLU A 148 6.27 4.05 7.71
C GLU A 148 7.10 3.08 6.87
N GLY A 149 7.93 3.59 5.95
CA GLY A 149 8.86 2.78 5.17
C GLY A 149 9.80 1.95 6.04
N ASN A 150 10.31 2.53 7.14
CA ASN A 150 11.12 1.78 8.12
C ASN A 150 10.33 0.68 8.83
N THR A 151 9.04 0.89 9.05
CA THR A 151 8.16 -0.09 9.68
C THR A 151 7.92 -1.26 8.72
N TYR A 152 7.59 -1.00 7.46
CA TYR A 152 7.46 -2.01 6.41
C TYR A 152 8.77 -2.76 6.16
N PHE A 153 9.90 -2.05 6.15
CA PHE A 153 11.21 -2.68 5.97
C PHE A 153 11.51 -3.70 7.07
N LYS A 154 11.18 -3.37 8.33
CA LYS A 154 11.32 -4.29 9.47
C LYS A 154 10.35 -5.47 9.38
N ALA A 155 9.15 -5.25 8.85
CA ALA A 155 8.15 -6.30 8.63
C ALA A 155 8.49 -7.23 7.46
N GLY A 156 9.46 -6.87 6.60
CA GLY A 156 9.85 -7.66 5.42
C GLY A 156 9.01 -7.40 4.18
N THR A 157 8.05 -6.47 4.24
CA THR A 157 7.21 -6.03 3.12
C THR A 157 7.97 -4.96 2.31
N LEU A 158 8.95 -5.41 1.53
CA LEU A 158 9.99 -4.56 0.93
C LEU A 158 9.47 -3.61 -0.14
N GLU A 159 8.47 -4.02 -0.91
CA GLU A 159 7.84 -3.21 -1.96
C GLU A 159 7.09 -2.03 -1.34
N GLN A 160 6.32 -2.28 -0.28
CA GLN A 160 5.63 -1.24 0.49
C GLN A 160 6.64 -0.31 1.17
N ALA A 161 7.74 -0.85 1.70
CA ALA A 161 8.82 -0.02 2.24
C ALA A 161 9.41 0.91 1.18
N ALA A 162 9.69 0.39 -0.02
CA ALA A 162 10.19 1.17 -1.14
C ALA A 162 9.22 2.29 -1.55
N ARG A 163 7.92 1.98 -1.69
CA ARG A 163 6.88 2.98 -2.01
C ARG A 163 6.86 4.13 -1.01
N SER A 164 6.86 3.84 0.30
CA SER A 164 6.88 4.90 1.33
C SER A 164 8.13 5.79 1.26
N TYR A 165 9.30 5.23 0.92
CA TYR A 165 10.51 6.03 0.73
C TYR A 165 10.47 6.86 -0.57
N LEU A 166 9.88 6.34 -1.65
CA LEU A 166 9.70 7.08 -2.90
C LEU A 166 8.79 8.29 -2.69
N LEU A 167 7.69 8.10 -1.97
CA LEU A 167 6.83 9.23 -1.60
C LEU A 167 7.57 10.27 -0.75
N ALA A 168 8.36 9.82 0.23
CA ALA A 168 9.15 10.76 1.01
C ALA A 168 10.08 11.59 0.11
N LEU A 169 10.67 11.00 -0.94
CA LEU A 169 11.48 11.72 -1.92
C LEU A 169 10.64 12.67 -2.77
N GLU A 170 9.44 12.27 -3.18
CA GLU A 170 8.50 13.09 -3.93
C GLU A 170 8.06 14.35 -3.18
N LEU A 171 7.69 14.21 -1.89
CA LEU A 171 7.37 15.33 -1.00
C LEU A 171 8.55 16.30 -0.85
N LEU A 172 9.77 15.77 -0.93
CA LEU A 172 11.02 16.52 -0.92
C LEU A 172 11.46 16.95 -2.33
N GLY A 173 10.68 16.68 -3.38
CA GLY A 173 10.97 17.03 -4.78
C GLY A 173 12.24 16.39 -5.36
N PHE A 174 12.54 15.16 -4.96
CA PHE A 174 13.60 14.32 -5.54
C PHE A 174 13.05 13.16 -6.39
N GLU A 175 11.89 13.35 -7.01
CA GLU A 175 11.35 12.42 -7.99
C GLU A 175 12.17 12.39 -9.29
N ALA A 176 12.10 11.30 -10.05
CA ALA A 176 12.97 11.06 -11.20
C ALA A 176 12.84 12.13 -12.31
N ASP A 177 11.65 12.71 -12.47
CA ASP A 177 11.31 13.68 -13.52
C ASP A 177 11.11 15.11 -12.98
N ALA A 178 11.60 15.41 -11.77
CA ALA A 178 11.43 16.72 -11.16
C ALA A 178 11.99 17.84 -12.05
N ASP A 179 11.19 18.86 -12.38
CA ASP A 179 11.72 20.09 -13.00
C ASP A 179 12.57 20.84 -11.95
N PRO A 180 13.89 21.00 -12.15
CA PRO A 180 14.76 21.67 -11.19
C PRO A 180 14.33 23.11 -10.89
N ARG A 181 13.52 23.73 -11.77
CA ARG A 181 12.99 25.09 -11.64
C ARG A 181 11.69 25.16 -10.84
N ALA A 182 10.95 24.05 -10.72
CA ALA A 182 9.71 24.02 -9.94
C ALA A 182 9.96 24.16 -8.43
N GLU A 183 11.20 23.99 -8.00
CA GLU A 183 11.61 24.09 -6.60
C GLU A 183 12.19 25.45 -6.20
N GLU A 184 12.49 26.32 -7.18
CA GLU A 184 13.02 27.66 -6.94
C GLU A 184 11.96 28.51 -6.22
N GLY A 185 12.06 28.57 -4.89
CA GLY A 185 11.19 29.38 -4.02
C GLY A 185 10.49 28.60 -2.91
N VAL A 186 10.33 27.28 -3.03
CA VAL A 186 9.67 26.45 -1.99
C VAL A 186 10.61 26.26 -0.79
N TRP A 187 11.86 25.88 -1.07
CA TRP A 187 12.88 25.58 -0.05
C TRP A 187 13.79 26.78 0.22
N SER A 188 13.20 27.87 0.69
CA SER A 188 13.83 29.22 0.70
C SER A 188 14.89 29.47 1.77
N ASP A 189 14.93 28.69 2.85
CA ASP A 189 15.96 28.82 3.90
C ASP A 189 17.00 27.70 3.77
N ALA A 190 18.28 28.04 3.95
CA ALA A 190 19.41 27.12 3.97
C ALA A 190 19.21 25.94 4.94
N ILE A 191 18.62 26.18 6.12
CA ILE A 191 18.37 25.12 7.12
C ILE A 191 17.34 24.11 6.61
N ARG A 192 16.26 24.59 5.97
CA ARG A 192 15.24 23.72 5.38
C ARG A 192 15.84 22.92 4.22
N SER A 193 16.63 23.58 3.38
CA SER A 193 17.35 22.92 2.26
C SER A 193 18.29 21.81 2.74
N GLU A 194 19.02 22.01 3.84
CA GLU A 194 19.92 20.98 4.39
C GLU A 194 19.14 19.83 5.04
N SER A 195 18.10 20.13 5.81
CA SER A 195 17.23 19.11 6.42
C SER A 195 16.56 18.24 5.35
N ARG A 196 16.07 18.88 4.28
CA ARG A 196 15.48 18.22 3.11
C ARG A 196 16.46 17.25 2.45
N LYS A 197 17.69 17.68 2.17
CA LYS A 197 18.74 16.82 1.58
C LYS A 197 19.15 15.67 2.51
N THR A 198 19.25 15.94 3.81
CA THR A 198 19.57 14.92 4.82
C THR A 198 18.50 13.84 4.88
N LEU A 199 17.22 14.24 4.85
CA LEU A 199 16.10 13.30 4.84
C LEU A 199 16.04 12.49 3.53
N ALA A 200 16.24 13.15 2.39
CA ALA A 200 16.30 12.50 1.09
C ALA A 200 17.45 11.48 1.01
N LEU A 201 18.62 11.81 1.56
CA LEU A 201 19.76 10.90 1.67
C LEU A 201 19.39 9.63 2.42
N ALA A 202 18.70 9.76 3.56
CA ALA A 202 18.25 8.60 4.33
C ALA A 202 17.29 7.72 3.51
N CYS A 203 16.34 8.33 2.80
CA CYS A 203 15.39 7.60 1.95
C CYS A 203 16.10 6.88 0.79
N GLN A 204 17.03 7.52 0.09
CA GLN A 204 17.82 6.90 -0.99
C GLN A 204 18.65 5.70 -0.49
N LEU A 205 19.29 5.81 0.68
CA LEU A 205 20.06 4.71 1.26
C LEU A 205 19.18 3.53 1.68
N ASN A 206 17.98 3.81 2.19
CA ASN A 206 17.01 2.81 2.57
C ASN A 206 16.41 2.13 1.33
N LEU A 207 16.05 2.87 0.29
CA LEU A 207 15.62 2.35 -1.01
C LEU A 207 16.68 1.43 -1.63
N SER A 208 17.94 1.87 -1.64
CA SER A 208 19.05 1.04 -2.08
C SER A 208 19.11 -0.29 -1.30
N GLN A 209 18.78 -0.27 0.01
CA GLN A 209 18.69 -1.49 0.81
C GLN A 209 17.48 -2.36 0.47
N CYS A 210 16.31 -1.77 0.21
CA CYS A 210 15.13 -2.50 -0.25
C CYS A 210 15.43 -3.22 -1.55
N MET A 211 15.97 -2.51 -2.54
CA MET A 211 16.28 -3.06 -3.86
C MET A 211 17.33 -4.18 -3.80
N LEU A 212 18.34 -4.05 -2.93
CA LEU A 212 19.28 -5.16 -2.68
C LEU A 212 18.58 -6.42 -2.14
N LYS A 213 17.58 -6.27 -1.27
CA LYS A 213 16.84 -7.41 -0.72
C LYS A 213 15.81 -7.98 -1.71
N LEU A 214 15.38 -7.19 -2.68
CA LEU A 214 14.54 -7.59 -3.81
C LEU A 214 15.36 -8.13 -5.00
N GLU A 215 16.68 -8.24 -4.86
CA GLU A 215 17.61 -8.69 -5.91
C GLU A 215 17.66 -7.77 -7.16
N ASP A 216 17.09 -6.56 -7.08
CA ASP A 216 17.23 -5.54 -8.11
C ASP A 216 18.52 -4.73 -7.89
N HIS A 217 19.63 -5.29 -8.37
CA HIS A 217 20.95 -4.68 -8.26
C HIS A 217 21.08 -3.36 -9.04
N GLN A 218 20.33 -3.20 -10.14
CA GLN A 218 20.39 -2.00 -10.96
C GLN A 218 19.73 -0.82 -10.26
N ALA A 219 18.51 -1.00 -9.74
CA ALA A 219 17.83 0.02 -8.95
C ALA A 219 18.60 0.32 -7.65
N ALA A 220 19.15 -0.71 -7.00
CA ALA A 220 19.95 -0.53 -5.80
C ALA A 220 21.15 0.39 -6.01
N ARG A 221 21.82 0.26 -7.16
CA ARG A 221 22.93 1.11 -7.57
C ARG A 221 22.49 2.54 -7.89
N TYR A 222 21.40 2.69 -8.64
CA TYR A 222 20.83 3.99 -8.96
C TYR A 222 20.59 4.82 -7.68
N HIS A 223 19.93 4.23 -6.68
CA HIS A 223 19.66 4.92 -5.42
C HIS A 223 20.93 5.21 -4.60
N ALA A 224 21.95 4.35 -4.65
CA ALA A 224 23.24 4.63 -4.01
C ALA A 224 23.98 5.80 -4.67
N GLU A 225 23.92 5.92 -6.00
CA GLU A 225 24.48 7.04 -6.75
C GLU A 225 23.71 8.34 -6.47
N ALA A 226 22.37 8.30 -6.43
CA ALA A 226 21.53 9.43 -6.04
C ALA A 226 21.85 9.93 -4.62
N ALA A 227 22.07 9.02 -3.66
CA ALA A 227 22.53 9.35 -2.31
C ALA A 227 23.87 10.11 -2.31
N LEU A 228 24.82 9.74 -3.20
CA LEU A 228 26.11 10.42 -3.33
C LEU A 228 25.98 11.80 -3.98
N LEU A 229 25.01 12.02 -4.86
CA LEU A 229 24.73 13.36 -5.42
C LEU A 229 24.27 14.33 -4.32
N LEU A 230 23.52 13.84 -3.33
CA LEU A 230 23.09 14.63 -2.17
C LEU A 230 24.26 14.92 -1.21
N HIS A 231 25.01 13.88 -0.84
CA HIS A 231 26.16 14.00 0.08
C HIS A 231 27.35 13.15 -0.41
N PRO A 232 28.26 13.71 -1.21
CA PRO A 232 29.35 12.96 -1.87
C PRO A 232 30.32 12.26 -0.92
N LYS A 233 30.42 12.72 0.34
CA LYS A 233 31.32 12.17 1.36
C LYS A 233 30.64 11.16 2.31
N ASN A 234 29.38 10.78 2.06
CA ASN A 234 28.67 9.86 2.94
C ASN A 234 29.26 8.43 2.86
N SER A 235 29.84 7.95 3.96
CA SER A 235 30.53 6.66 4.02
C SER A 235 29.61 5.46 3.74
N LYS A 236 28.35 5.52 4.17
CA LYS A 236 27.36 4.46 3.91
C LYS A 236 27.01 4.38 2.43
N ALA A 237 26.86 5.53 1.77
CA ALA A 237 26.57 5.60 0.34
C ALA A 237 27.73 5.03 -0.50
N VAL A 238 28.97 5.39 -0.15
CA VAL A 238 30.18 4.85 -0.79
C VAL A 238 30.26 3.32 -0.64
N ALA A 239 30.04 2.81 0.57
CA ALA A 239 30.09 1.38 0.85
C ALA A 239 29.03 0.59 0.07
N LYS A 240 27.79 1.10 0.01
CA LYS A 240 26.69 0.49 -0.75
C LYS A 240 27.01 0.40 -2.24
N ARG A 241 27.51 1.49 -2.84
CA ARG A 241 27.92 1.50 -4.25
C ARG A 241 29.02 0.47 -4.55
N GLN A 242 30.00 0.33 -3.66
CA GLN A 242 31.09 -0.65 -3.83
C GLN A 242 30.62 -2.10 -3.71
N SER A 243 29.61 -2.36 -2.88
CA SER A 243 29.02 -3.70 -2.75
C SER A 243 28.14 -4.13 -3.94
N GLN A 244 27.90 -3.23 -4.89
CA GLN A 244 27.03 -3.40 -6.05
C GLN A 244 27.81 -3.41 -7.39
N ALA A 245 29.16 -3.41 -7.31
CA ALA A 245 30.06 -3.48 -8.45
C ALA A 245 30.53 -4.93 -8.68
#